data_AF-A0A1V4MZG7-F1
#
_entry.id   AF-A0A1V4MZG7-F1
#
_cell.length_a   1.000
_cell.length_b   1.000
_cell.length_c   1.000
_cell.angle_alpha   90.00
_cell.angle_beta   90.00
_cell.angle_gamma   90.00
#
_symmetry.space_group_name_H-M   'P 1'
#
loop_
_entity.id
_entity.type
_entity.pdbx_description
1 polymer ?
#
loop_
_entity_poly.entity_id
_entity_poly.type
_entity_poly.pdbx_seq_one_letter_code
_entity_poly.pdbx_strand_id
1 'polypeptide(L)'
;MNGQISRSRVPGLTAGMLFLLVFSACAGSDPAGPSGGSGGYEFAGLIDHTCTDIYSIPDQWISGAQDNMKVHYAHTSHGEQLTAGLELLESDDPDLQVEIGYSYLPVQAGALCIFDGQLTETYITPELFWETHDGMEMTRAVLDANPSINVCMWCWCTQMDYYDQGQVQAYLDSMSTLEAEYPSVTFVYMTGNAQAEGEEGYNRHQRNQQVRQYCQDNGKVLFDFADLDAWWQDPSTSQWEQATYSWNGISVPREHPEFSGDEAGHTTYDSCRQKGRAVWWMLALLDGWEPD
;
A
#
# COMPACT_ATOMS: atom_id res chain seq x y z
N MET A 1 -58.00 43.97 13.22
CA MET A 1 -56.71 44.60 13.56
C MET A 1 -55.60 43.72 13.00
N ASN A 2 -54.62 44.36 12.37
CA ASN A 2 -53.73 43.84 11.35
C ASN A 2 -52.90 42.62 11.74
N GLY A 3 -52.77 41.69 10.79
CA GLY A 3 -51.79 40.62 10.82
C GLY A 3 -50.38 41.12 10.48
N GLN A 4 -49.38 40.43 11.01
CA GLN A 4 -48.00 40.51 10.58
C GLN A 4 -47.48 39.12 10.19
N ILE A 5 -46.69 39.15 9.13
CA ILE A 5 -46.24 38.07 8.27
C ILE A 5 -44.85 37.59 8.73
N SER A 6 -44.67 36.27 8.67
CA SER A 6 -43.46 35.46 8.36
C SER A 6 -42.07 35.93 8.80
N ARG A 7 -41.32 34.99 9.41
CA ARG A 7 -40.02 34.54 8.87
C ARG A 7 -39.65 33.17 9.43
N SER A 8 -39.64 32.18 8.54
CA SER A 8 -39.00 30.88 8.71
C SER A 8 -37.47 31.03 8.78
N ARG A 9 -36.82 30.29 9.67
CA ARG A 9 -35.38 30.05 9.65
C ARG A 9 -35.14 28.56 9.43
N VAL A 10 -34.62 28.23 8.26
CA VAL A 10 -34.01 26.94 7.93
C VAL A 10 -32.53 27.05 8.32
N PRO A 11 -31.94 26.11 9.07
CA PRO A 11 -30.48 26.03 9.20
C PRO A 11 -29.90 25.14 8.09
N GLY A 12 -29.01 25.75 7.30
CA GLY A 12 -27.78 25.19 6.73
C GLY A 12 -27.81 23.83 6.03
N LEU A 13 -27.80 23.86 4.69
CA LEU A 13 -27.09 22.83 3.93
C LEU A 13 -25.58 23.03 4.17
N THR A 14 -24.93 22.02 4.73
CA THR A 14 -23.47 21.84 4.66
C THR A 14 -23.08 21.54 3.21
N ALA A 15 -22.33 22.45 2.60
CA ALA A 15 -21.75 22.22 1.29
C ALA A 15 -20.64 21.17 1.43
N GLY A 16 -20.88 19.97 0.89
CA GLY A 16 -19.82 18.98 0.65
C GLY A 16 -18.87 19.55 -0.39
N MET A 17 -17.61 19.71 -0.02
CA MET A 17 -16.55 20.22 -0.89
C MET A 17 -16.10 19.07 -1.80
N LEU A 18 -16.60 19.07 -3.03
CA LEU A 18 -16.19 18.14 -4.08
C LEU A 18 -14.80 18.57 -4.58
N PHE A 19 -13.77 17.82 -4.23
CA PHE A 19 -12.42 17.99 -4.79
C PHE A 19 -12.40 17.43 -6.22
N LEU A 20 -12.36 18.32 -7.22
CA LEU A 20 -12.03 17.97 -8.60
C LEU A 20 -10.51 18.12 -8.78
N LEU A 21 -9.79 17.00 -8.78
CA LEU A 21 -8.42 16.94 -9.27
C LEU A 21 -8.45 16.96 -10.79
N VAL A 22 -7.97 18.05 -11.40
CA VAL A 22 -7.84 18.18 -12.86
C VAL A 22 -6.44 17.74 -13.24
N PHE A 23 -6.29 16.53 -13.77
CA PHE A 23 -5.05 16.08 -14.39
C PHE A 23 -5.03 16.45 -15.88
N SER A 24 -4.01 17.21 -16.28
CA SER A 24 -3.77 17.57 -17.67
C SER A 24 -3.15 16.37 -18.39
N ALA A 25 -3.93 15.68 -19.21
CA ALA A 25 -3.43 14.61 -20.07
C ALA A 25 -2.56 15.20 -21.20
N CYS A 26 -1.27 14.86 -21.21
CA CYS A 26 -0.41 15.02 -22.39
C CYS A 26 -0.26 13.67 -23.10
N ALA A 27 -0.42 13.71 -24.42
CA ALA A 27 -0.48 12.57 -25.33
C ALA A 27 0.82 11.74 -25.33
N GLY A 28 0.65 10.43 -25.54
CA GLY A 28 1.71 9.43 -25.46
C GLY A 28 2.81 9.50 -26.51
N SER A 29 3.92 8.89 -26.14
CA SER A 29 4.97 8.35 -27.01
C SER A 29 5.53 7.07 -26.36
N ASP A 30 5.80 6.07 -27.19
CA ASP A 30 6.15 4.68 -26.87
C ASP A 30 7.19 4.46 -25.75
N PRO A 31 7.11 3.35 -24.97
CA PRO A 31 8.01 3.09 -23.87
C PRO A 31 9.35 2.54 -24.36
N ALA A 32 10.34 3.42 -24.50
CA ALA A 32 11.73 2.98 -24.40
C ALA A 32 11.99 2.55 -22.95
N GLY A 33 12.31 1.27 -22.73
CA GLY A 33 12.58 0.74 -21.39
C GLY A 33 13.65 1.54 -20.64
N PRO A 34 13.60 1.59 -19.30
CA PRO A 34 14.48 2.46 -18.54
C PRO A 34 15.94 1.98 -18.66
N SER A 35 16.73 2.78 -19.38
CA SER A 35 18.18 2.78 -19.30
C SER A 35 18.60 3.14 -17.87
N GLY A 36 19.49 2.33 -17.29
CA GLY A 36 19.98 2.47 -15.93
C GLY A 36 20.44 3.89 -15.58
N GLY A 37 19.86 4.41 -14.50
CA GLY A 37 20.26 5.62 -13.80
C GLY A 37 19.71 5.54 -12.38
N SER A 38 20.57 5.75 -11.39
CA SER A 38 20.28 5.69 -9.94
C SER A 38 19.48 6.90 -9.44
N GLY A 39 18.38 7.24 -10.10
CA GLY A 39 17.42 8.24 -9.63
C GLY A 39 16.20 7.52 -9.06
N GLY A 40 15.91 7.70 -7.77
CA GLY A 40 14.70 7.18 -7.15
C GLY A 40 13.45 7.70 -7.86
N TYR A 41 12.36 6.94 -7.77
CA TYR A 41 11.04 7.48 -8.11
C TYR A 41 10.66 8.45 -6.99
N GLU A 42 10.11 9.61 -7.34
CA GLU A 42 9.50 10.53 -6.37
C GLU A 42 8.15 10.98 -6.91
N PHE A 43 7.08 10.64 -6.21
CA PHE A 43 5.72 11.13 -6.46
C PHE A 43 4.87 11.05 -5.18
N ALA A 44 3.85 11.89 -5.07
CA ALA A 44 3.09 12.11 -3.83
C ALA A 44 2.41 10.85 -3.21
N GLY A 45 2.26 9.77 -3.99
CA GLY A 45 1.66 8.51 -3.53
C GLY A 45 2.67 7.38 -3.29
N LEU A 46 3.98 7.66 -3.36
CA LEU A 46 5.03 6.66 -3.14
C LEU A 46 5.28 6.48 -1.64
N ILE A 47 5.13 5.25 -1.15
CA ILE A 47 5.44 4.86 0.22
C ILE A 47 6.66 3.94 0.18
N ASP A 48 7.83 4.50 0.45
CA ASP A 48 9.13 3.83 0.37
C ASP A 48 9.89 3.92 1.71
N HIS A 49 11.19 3.58 1.73
CA HIS A 49 12.00 3.64 2.95
C HIS A 49 12.03 5.02 3.64
N THR A 50 11.79 6.11 2.93
CA THR A 50 11.73 7.45 3.50
C THR A 50 10.45 7.71 4.30
N CYS A 51 9.44 6.86 4.12
CA CYS A 51 8.13 6.93 4.78
C CYS A 51 8.06 6.09 6.07
N THR A 52 9.16 5.98 6.81
CA THR A 52 9.26 5.03 7.95
C THR A 52 9.51 5.69 9.30
N ASP A 53 9.65 7.01 9.35
CA ASP A 53 9.78 7.75 10.62
C ASP A 53 8.42 8.01 11.24
N ILE A 54 7.95 7.06 12.05
CA ILE A 54 6.63 7.14 12.68
C ILE A 54 6.49 8.33 13.65
N TYR A 55 7.60 8.84 14.20
CA TYR A 55 7.57 9.99 15.10
C TYR A 55 7.40 11.33 14.37
N SER A 56 7.54 11.32 13.04
CA SER A 56 7.19 12.46 12.22
C SER A 56 5.69 12.58 12.01
N ILE A 57 4.89 11.54 12.30
CA ILE A 57 3.43 11.56 12.18
C ILE A 57 2.83 12.19 13.45
N PRO A 58 2.15 13.36 13.39
CA PRO A 58 1.46 13.91 14.55
C PRO A 58 0.32 13.01 15.06
N ASP A 59 0.11 12.94 16.38
CA ASP A 59 -0.88 12.08 17.04
C ASP A 59 -2.31 12.16 16.44
N GLN A 60 -2.70 13.35 15.99
CA GLN A 60 -4.02 13.57 15.38
C GLN A 60 -4.22 12.76 14.09
N TRP A 61 -3.15 12.47 13.35
CA TRP A 61 -3.18 11.69 12.11
C TRP A 61 -3.08 10.19 12.37
N ILE A 62 -2.46 9.77 13.48
CA ILE A 62 -2.58 8.39 13.97
C ILE A 62 -4.02 8.11 14.39
N SER A 63 -4.60 9.00 15.22
CA SER A 63 -5.99 8.89 15.65
C SER A 63 -6.96 8.95 14.46
N GLY A 64 -6.70 9.85 13.51
CA GLY A 64 -7.46 9.97 12.27
C GLY A 64 -7.42 8.70 11.43
N ALA A 65 -6.23 8.09 11.26
CA ALA A 65 -6.10 6.80 10.58
C ALA A 65 -6.91 5.69 11.28
N GLN A 66 -6.85 5.59 12.62
CA GLN A 66 -7.62 4.60 13.39
C GLN A 66 -9.13 4.77 13.23
N ASP A 67 -9.61 6.02 13.29
CA ASP A 67 -11.03 6.33 13.20
C ASP A 67 -11.58 6.19 11.77
N ASN A 68 -10.87 6.78 10.80
CA ASN A 68 -11.36 7.00 9.45
C ASN A 68 -11.00 5.87 8.48
N MET A 69 -9.88 5.16 8.68
CA MET A 69 -9.45 4.11 7.75
C MET A 69 -9.99 2.74 8.15
N LYS A 70 -10.45 1.98 7.16
CA LYS A 70 -10.85 0.58 7.27
C LYS A 70 -10.28 -0.16 6.07
N VAL A 71 -9.36 -1.08 6.34
CA VAL A 71 -8.46 -1.63 5.32
C VAL A 71 -8.90 -3.04 4.97
N HIS A 72 -9.02 -3.34 3.67
CA HIS A 72 -8.99 -4.69 3.14
C HIS A 72 -7.58 -5.02 2.72
N TYR A 73 -6.97 -6.01 3.37
CA TYR A 73 -5.63 -6.48 3.03
C TYR A 73 -5.67 -7.96 2.68
N ALA A 74 -5.29 -8.30 1.45
CA ALA A 74 -5.21 -9.67 1.00
C ALA A 74 -3.76 -10.00 0.61
N HIS A 75 -3.27 -11.17 0.96
CA HIS A 75 -1.88 -11.49 0.68
C HIS A 75 -1.57 -12.99 0.66
N THR A 76 -0.37 -13.28 0.18
CA THR A 76 0.32 -14.57 0.37
C THR A 76 1.38 -14.42 1.48
N SER A 77 2.32 -15.35 1.63
CA SER A 77 3.20 -15.40 2.81
C SER A 77 4.03 -14.14 3.10
N HIS A 78 4.52 -13.41 2.08
CA HIS A 78 5.30 -12.18 2.30
C HIS A 78 4.47 -11.03 2.85
N GLY A 79 3.16 -11.02 2.62
CA GLY A 79 2.31 -9.96 3.16
C GLY A 79 2.11 -10.02 4.67
N GLU A 80 2.35 -11.19 5.29
CA GLU A 80 2.35 -11.34 6.76
C GLU A 80 3.32 -10.34 7.43
N GLN A 81 4.35 -9.89 6.70
CA GLN A 81 5.30 -8.91 7.22
C GLN A 81 4.65 -7.58 7.62
N LEU A 82 3.58 -7.14 6.93
CA LEU A 82 2.89 -5.89 7.25
C LEU A 82 2.04 -6.07 8.52
N THR A 83 1.29 -7.16 8.62
CA THR A 83 0.43 -7.42 9.79
C THR A 83 1.25 -7.70 11.04
N ALA A 84 2.28 -8.54 10.94
CA ALA A 84 3.24 -8.74 12.03
C ALA A 84 3.94 -7.42 12.42
N GLY A 85 4.28 -6.58 11.43
CA GLY A 85 4.85 -5.26 11.66
C GLY A 85 3.96 -4.34 12.49
N LEU A 86 2.66 -4.30 12.18
CA LEU A 86 1.67 -3.50 12.91
C LEU A 86 1.49 -4.01 14.35
N GLU A 87 1.37 -5.32 14.55
CA GLU A 87 1.23 -5.92 15.89
C GLU A 87 2.48 -5.69 16.76
N LEU A 88 3.68 -5.78 16.17
CA LEU A 88 4.93 -5.46 16.85
C LEU A 88 4.97 -3.99 17.27
N LEU A 89 4.50 -3.08 16.42
CA LEU A 89 4.45 -1.65 16.73
C LEU A 89 3.43 -1.33 17.82
N GLU A 90 2.25 -1.96 17.83
CA GLU A 90 1.29 -1.84 18.94
C GLU A 90 1.90 -2.34 20.26
N SER A 91 2.67 -3.44 20.22
CA SER A 91 3.37 -3.94 21.39
C SER A 91 4.47 -3.00 21.88
N ASP A 92 5.11 -2.26 20.98
CA ASP A 92 6.15 -1.28 21.31
C ASP A 92 5.54 0.04 21.83
N ASP A 93 4.41 0.46 21.24
CA ASP A 93 3.69 1.68 21.53
C ASP A 93 2.15 1.46 21.50
N PRO A 94 1.47 1.47 22.66
CA PRO A 94 0.04 1.20 22.74
C PRO A 94 -0.85 2.30 22.13
N ASP A 95 -0.29 3.43 21.68
CA ASP A 95 -1.06 4.43 20.92
C ASP A 95 -1.25 3.98 19.44
N LEU A 96 -0.43 3.05 18.94
CA LEU A 96 -0.51 2.46 17.60
C LEU A 96 -1.44 1.23 17.56
N GLN A 97 -2.59 1.31 18.23
CA GLN A 97 -3.55 0.22 18.33
C GLN A 97 -4.04 -0.27 16.96
N VAL A 98 -4.07 -1.60 16.79
CA VAL A 98 -4.51 -2.29 15.58
C VAL A 98 -5.39 -3.48 15.96
N GLU A 99 -6.41 -3.76 15.16
CA GLU A 99 -7.23 -4.97 15.29
C GLU A 99 -7.36 -5.61 13.91
N ILE A 100 -6.89 -6.84 13.78
CA ILE A 100 -6.81 -7.58 12.51
C ILE A 100 -7.81 -8.73 12.55
N GLY A 101 -8.83 -8.66 11.69
CA GLY A 101 -9.84 -9.69 11.56
C GLY A 101 -9.59 -10.58 10.36
N TYR A 102 -9.39 -11.87 10.61
CA TYR A 102 -9.19 -12.88 9.56
C TYR A 102 -10.54 -13.27 8.93
N SER A 103 -10.75 -12.87 7.67
CA SER A 103 -12.00 -13.02 6.91
C SER A 103 -13.20 -12.25 7.48
N TYR A 104 -12.97 -11.22 8.31
CA TYR A 104 -14.00 -10.28 8.75
C TYR A 104 -13.41 -8.89 9.04
N LEU A 105 -14.20 -7.82 8.90
CA LEU A 105 -13.78 -6.49 9.32
C LEU A 105 -14.07 -6.33 10.83
N PRO A 106 -13.06 -6.15 11.69
CA PRO A 106 -13.30 -5.92 13.11
C PRO A 106 -13.93 -4.54 13.35
N VAL A 107 -14.52 -4.40 14.54
CA VAL A 107 -15.09 -3.13 15.00
C VAL A 107 -14.53 -2.82 16.38
N GLN A 108 -13.46 -2.04 16.42
CA GLN A 108 -12.79 -1.60 17.63
C GLN A 108 -12.52 -0.10 17.59
N ALA A 109 -13.11 0.64 18.52
CA ALA A 109 -12.90 2.08 18.62
C ALA A 109 -11.47 2.38 19.08
N GLY A 110 -10.81 3.34 18.46
CA GLY A 110 -9.43 3.71 18.78
C GLY A 110 -8.38 2.74 18.25
N ALA A 111 -8.74 1.80 17.36
CA ALA A 111 -7.79 0.90 16.71
C ALA A 111 -7.95 0.93 15.19
N LEU A 112 -6.84 0.78 14.47
CA LEU A 112 -6.85 0.55 13.04
C LEU A 112 -7.46 -0.82 12.76
N CYS A 113 -8.62 -0.87 12.12
CA CYS A 113 -9.30 -2.12 11.82
C CYS A 113 -8.96 -2.62 10.41
N ILE A 114 -8.45 -3.86 10.33
CA ILE A 114 -8.03 -4.50 9.07
C ILE A 114 -8.87 -5.77 8.85
N PHE A 115 -9.50 -5.88 7.70
CA PHE A 115 -10.02 -7.14 7.15
C PHE A 115 -8.85 -7.82 6.43
N ASP A 116 -8.35 -8.92 7.01
CA ASP A 116 -7.28 -9.74 6.45
C ASP A 116 -7.87 -10.93 5.65
N GLY A 117 -7.53 -11.02 4.37
CA GLY A 117 -7.94 -12.10 3.47
C GLY A 117 -9.17 -11.78 2.60
N GLN A 118 -9.94 -12.82 2.27
CA GLN A 118 -11.25 -12.77 1.61
C GLN A 118 -12.33 -13.31 2.57
N LEU A 119 -13.61 -13.27 2.18
CA LEU A 119 -14.73 -13.73 3.04
C LEU A 119 -14.60 -15.17 3.58
N THR A 120 -13.84 -16.02 2.91
CA THR A 120 -13.72 -17.44 3.27
C THR A 120 -12.30 -17.96 3.32
N GLU A 121 -11.29 -17.13 3.01
CA GLU A 121 -9.88 -17.53 3.01
C GLU A 121 -8.98 -16.40 3.47
N THR A 122 -7.80 -16.74 3.99
CA THR A 122 -6.79 -15.76 4.44
C THR A 122 -5.50 -15.81 3.63
N TYR A 123 -5.22 -16.94 2.98
CA TYR A 123 -4.09 -17.06 2.06
C TYR A 123 -4.55 -16.80 0.62
N ILE A 124 -4.35 -15.57 0.14
CA ILE A 124 -4.97 -15.08 -1.09
C ILE A 124 -3.94 -15.00 -2.22
N THR A 125 -3.90 -16.03 -3.06
CA THR A 125 -3.11 -16.06 -4.30
C THR A 125 -3.70 -15.10 -5.36
N PRO A 126 -2.97 -14.76 -6.45
CA PRO A 126 -3.49 -13.89 -7.50
C PRO A 126 -4.87 -14.29 -8.01
N GLU A 127 -5.11 -15.59 -8.18
CA GLU A 127 -6.36 -16.16 -8.70
C GLU A 127 -7.55 -15.91 -7.77
N LEU A 128 -7.29 -15.64 -6.49
CA LEU A 128 -8.29 -15.37 -5.46
C LEU A 128 -8.51 -13.87 -5.22
N PHE A 129 -7.89 -12.98 -6.02
CA PHE A 129 -8.03 -11.53 -5.85
C PHE A 129 -8.21 -10.74 -7.16
N TRP A 130 -7.28 -10.84 -8.11
CA TRP A 130 -7.27 -9.99 -9.31
C TRP A 130 -7.09 -10.75 -10.63
N GLU A 131 -6.50 -11.96 -10.60
CA GLU A 131 -6.04 -12.63 -11.83
C GLU A 131 -7.17 -13.36 -12.56
N THR A 132 -8.15 -13.89 -11.82
CA THR A 132 -9.31 -14.56 -12.40
C THR A 132 -10.58 -13.76 -12.17
N HIS A 133 -11.58 -14.01 -13.02
CA HIS A 133 -12.93 -13.47 -12.81
C HIS A 133 -13.46 -13.80 -11.41
N ASP A 134 -13.34 -15.06 -10.98
CA ASP A 134 -13.84 -15.49 -9.67
C ASP A 134 -13.06 -14.84 -8.52
N GLY A 135 -11.75 -14.62 -8.68
CA GLY A 135 -10.95 -13.86 -7.71
C GLY A 135 -11.38 -12.41 -7.59
N MET A 136 -11.66 -11.73 -8.71
CA MET A 136 -12.20 -10.38 -8.70
C MET A 136 -13.59 -10.34 -8.06
N GLU A 137 -14.45 -11.33 -8.31
CA GLU A 137 -15.74 -11.47 -7.62
C GLU A 137 -15.58 -11.68 -6.11
N MET A 138 -14.54 -12.37 -5.65
CA MET A 138 -14.24 -12.48 -4.20
C MET A 138 -13.89 -11.13 -3.60
N THR A 139 -13.05 -10.33 -4.27
CA THR A 139 -12.71 -8.97 -3.84
C THR A 139 -13.94 -8.07 -3.80
N ARG A 140 -14.77 -8.12 -4.85
CA ARG A 140 -16.07 -7.43 -4.89
C ARG A 140 -16.95 -7.84 -3.70
N ALA A 141 -17.03 -9.13 -3.40
CA ALA A 141 -17.85 -9.63 -2.31
C ALA A 141 -17.40 -9.11 -0.94
N VAL A 142 -16.09 -8.95 -0.69
CA VAL A 142 -15.59 -8.31 0.53
C VAL A 142 -16.02 -6.84 0.61
N LEU A 143 -15.80 -6.07 -0.46
CA LEU A 143 -16.12 -4.64 -0.49
C LEU A 143 -17.63 -4.38 -0.40
N ASP A 144 -18.45 -5.18 -1.08
CA ASP A 144 -19.91 -5.10 -1.05
C ASP A 144 -20.48 -5.44 0.34
N ALA A 145 -19.89 -6.43 1.02
CA ALA A 145 -20.30 -6.82 2.37
C ALA A 145 -19.83 -5.84 3.45
N ASN A 146 -18.78 -5.06 3.18
CA ASN A 146 -18.15 -4.15 4.13
C ASN A 146 -18.01 -2.74 3.54
N PRO A 147 -19.13 -2.01 3.32
CA PRO A 147 -19.13 -0.71 2.64
C PRO A 147 -18.40 0.42 3.39
N SER A 148 -17.92 0.17 4.62
CA SER A 148 -17.05 1.07 5.38
C SER A 148 -15.58 0.93 5.01
N ILE A 149 -15.17 -0.15 4.34
CA ILE A 149 -13.80 -0.30 3.82
C ILE A 149 -13.56 0.80 2.79
N ASN A 150 -12.45 1.52 2.96
CA ASN A 150 -12.05 2.64 2.12
C ASN A 150 -10.60 2.57 1.65
N VAL A 151 -9.85 1.54 2.06
CA VAL A 151 -8.54 1.20 1.53
C VAL A 151 -8.52 -0.28 1.17
N CYS A 152 -8.04 -0.63 -0.03
CA CYS A 152 -7.94 -2.02 -0.49
C CYS A 152 -6.56 -2.26 -1.10
N MET A 153 -5.90 -3.35 -0.70
CA MET A 153 -4.55 -3.65 -1.17
C MET A 153 -4.27 -5.15 -1.19
N TRP A 154 -3.42 -5.58 -2.14
CA TRP A 154 -2.99 -6.97 -2.26
C TRP A 154 -1.47 -7.09 -2.40
N CYS A 155 -0.87 -8.05 -1.71
CA CYS A 155 0.59 -8.23 -1.65
C CYS A 155 1.09 -9.48 -2.39
N TRP A 156 2.10 -9.26 -3.22
CA TRP A 156 2.87 -10.29 -3.92
C TRP A 156 3.73 -11.13 -2.97
N CYS A 157 3.98 -12.39 -3.33
CA CYS A 157 5.08 -13.20 -2.81
C CYS A 157 6.14 -13.31 -3.91
N THR A 158 6.38 -14.51 -4.45
CA THR A 158 7.42 -14.76 -5.45
C THR A 158 6.91 -14.68 -6.89
N GLN A 159 5.63 -14.36 -7.13
CA GLN A 159 5.06 -14.42 -8.48
C GLN A 159 5.84 -13.58 -9.49
N MET A 160 6.33 -12.41 -9.07
CA MET A 160 7.13 -11.53 -9.94
C MET A 160 8.54 -12.07 -10.28
N ASP A 161 9.00 -13.18 -9.68
CA ASP A 161 10.22 -13.87 -10.14
C ASP A 161 10.05 -14.43 -11.55
N TYR A 162 8.86 -14.96 -11.84
CA TYR A 162 8.57 -15.68 -13.08
C TYR A 162 7.41 -15.08 -13.88
N TYR A 163 6.65 -14.13 -13.31
CA TYR A 163 5.63 -13.40 -14.05
C TYR A 163 6.29 -12.44 -15.05
N ASP A 164 5.81 -12.50 -16.29
CA ASP A 164 6.27 -11.62 -17.35
C ASP A 164 5.58 -10.24 -17.31
N GLN A 165 5.98 -9.35 -18.23
CA GLN A 165 5.42 -8.01 -18.34
C GLN A 165 3.90 -8.03 -18.60
N GLY A 166 3.40 -9.02 -19.33
CA GLY A 166 1.99 -9.16 -19.67
C GLY A 166 1.15 -9.57 -18.45
N GLN A 167 1.67 -10.48 -17.62
CA GLN A 167 0.99 -10.88 -16.38
C GLN A 167 0.96 -9.74 -15.35
N VAL A 168 2.03 -8.96 -15.24
CA VAL A 168 2.01 -7.76 -14.37
C VAL A 168 1.12 -6.67 -14.95
N GLN A 169 1.02 -6.55 -16.27
CA GLN A 169 0.02 -5.65 -16.88
C GLN A 169 -1.41 -6.08 -16.54
N ALA A 170 -1.71 -7.38 -16.56
CA ALA A 170 -3.03 -7.89 -16.17
C ALA A 170 -3.38 -7.53 -14.71
N TYR A 171 -2.42 -7.55 -13.80
CA TYR A 171 -2.62 -7.02 -12.44
C TYR A 171 -3.02 -5.55 -12.43
N LEU A 172 -2.26 -4.70 -13.14
CA LEU A 172 -2.53 -3.27 -13.18
C LEU A 172 -3.92 -2.96 -13.78
N ASP A 173 -4.31 -3.69 -14.82
CA ASP A 173 -5.61 -3.56 -15.49
C ASP A 173 -6.77 -4.04 -14.58
N SER A 174 -6.60 -5.15 -13.88
CA SER A 174 -7.59 -5.66 -12.92
C SER A 174 -7.76 -4.72 -11.72
N MET A 175 -6.66 -4.23 -11.15
CA MET A 175 -6.70 -3.25 -10.05
C MET A 175 -7.41 -1.96 -10.48
N SER A 176 -7.15 -1.46 -11.69
CA SER A 176 -7.86 -0.30 -12.24
C SER A 176 -9.33 -0.54 -12.48
N THR A 177 -9.69 -1.76 -12.86
CA THR A 177 -11.10 -2.14 -13.03
C THR A 177 -11.83 -2.09 -11.69
N LEU A 178 -11.25 -2.69 -10.64
CA LEU A 178 -11.81 -2.64 -9.28
C LEU A 178 -11.88 -1.20 -8.75
N GLU A 179 -10.84 -0.40 -8.97
CA GLU A 179 -10.81 1.01 -8.57
C GLU A 179 -11.93 1.84 -9.25
N ALA A 180 -12.21 1.59 -10.53
CA ALA A 180 -13.31 2.24 -11.24
C ALA A 180 -14.70 1.81 -10.75
N GLU A 181 -14.83 0.56 -10.27
CA GLU A 181 -16.07 0.00 -9.72
C GLU A 181 -16.35 0.50 -8.30
N TYR A 182 -15.30 0.77 -7.51
CA TYR A 182 -15.40 1.22 -6.11
C TYR A 182 -14.73 2.59 -5.90
N PRO A 183 -15.31 3.69 -6.43
CA PRO A 183 -14.68 5.02 -6.42
C PRO A 183 -14.52 5.65 -5.02
N SER A 184 -15.10 5.06 -3.97
CA SER A 184 -14.92 5.46 -2.58
C SER A 184 -13.81 4.70 -1.86
N VAL A 185 -13.14 3.76 -2.55
CA VAL A 185 -12.07 2.93 -2.02
C VAL A 185 -10.77 3.31 -2.71
N THR A 186 -9.75 3.65 -1.94
CA THR A 186 -8.38 3.82 -2.45
C THR A 186 -7.75 2.45 -2.65
N PHE A 187 -7.46 2.10 -3.90
CA PHE A 187 -6.67 0.91 -4.22
C PHE A 187 -5.18 1.24 -4.13
N VAL A 188 -4.49 0.59 -3.21
CA VAL A 188 -3.04 0.71 -3.05
C VAL A 188 -2.37 -0.39 -3.87
N TYR A 189 -1.52 0.04 -4.80
CA TYR A 189 -0.69 -0.85 -5.62
C TYR A 189 0.57 -1.22 -4.82
N MET A 190 1.18 -2.36 -5.13
CA MET A 190 2.37 -2.82 -4.41
C MET A 190 3.41 -3.38 -5.36
N THR A 191 4.69 -3.11 -5.10
CA THR A 191 5.80 -3.86 -5.71
C THR A 191 5.92 -5.24 -5.06
N GLY A 192 6.56 -6.20 -5.74
CA GLY A 192 7.00 -7.44 -5.09
C GLY A 192 8.19 -7.18 -4.16
N ASN A 193 8.58 -8.19 -3.35
CA ASN A 193 9.72 -8.13 -2.43
C ASN A 193 11.08 -8.13 -3.16
N ALA A 194 12.21 -7.87 -2.48
CA ALA A 194 13.54 -7.81 -3.09
C ALA A 194 14.44 -9.03 -2.80
N GLN A 195 13.88 -10.16 -2.36
CA GLN A 195 14.69 -11.30 -1.87
C GLN A 195 15.36 -12.18 -2.95
N ALA A 196 14.83 -12.21 -4.18
CA ALA A 196 15.43 -12.99 -5.26
C ALA A 196 16.66 -12.28 -5.85
N GLU A 197 17.68 -13.06 -6.22
CA GLU A 197 18.85 -12.58 -6.97
C GLU A 197 18.90 -13.25 -8.36
N GLY A 198 19.95 -12.98 -9.14
CA GLY A 198 20.15 -13.61 -10.44
C GLY A 198 19.13 -13.16 -11.49
N GLU A 199 18.74 -14.11 -12.35
CA GLU A 199 17.77 -13.88 -13.44
C GLU A 199 16.36 -13.59 -12.90
N GLU A 200 15.93 -14.37 -11.90
CA GLU A 200 14.64 -14.22 -11.22
C GLU A 200 14.54 -12.86 -10.52
N GLY A 201 15.55 -12.49 -9.74
CA GLY A 201 15.63 -11.17 -9.10
C GLY A 201 15.65 -10.02 -10.11
N TYR A 202 16.29 -10.23 -11.27
CA TYR A 202 16.32 -9.20 -12.31
C TYR A 202 14.96 -9.06 -13.00
N ASN A 203 14.28 -10.17 -13.31
CA ASN A 203 12.92 -10.14 -13.82
C ASN A 203 11.99 -9.43 -12.83
N ARG A 204 12.06 -9.79 -11.54
CA ARG A 204 11.29 -9.16 -10.49
C ARG A 204 11.55 -7.66 -10.40
N HIS A 205 12.82 -7.24 -10.43
CA HIS A 205 13.17 -5.83 -10.46
C HIS A 205 12.51 -5.12 -11.66
N GLN A 206 12.57 -5.68 -12.86
CA GLN A 206 11.89 -5.09 -14.02
C GLN A 206 10.37 -5.00 -13.86
N ARG A 207 9.74 -5.97 -13.20
CA ARG A 207 8.30 -5.95 -12.87
C ARG A 207 7.96 -4.89 -11.80
N ASN A 208 8.81 -4.72 -10.80
CA ASN A 208 8.68 -3.63 -9.82
C ASN A 208 8.79 -2.26 -10.49
N GLN A 209 9.74 -2.08 -11.42
CA GLN A 209 9.84 -0.84 -12.21
C GLN A 209 8.57 -0.57 -13.05
N GLN A 210 7.93 -1.62 -13.57
CA GLN A 210 6.66 -1.50 -14.29
C GLN A 210 5.53 -0.98 -13.38
N VAL A 211 5.40 -1.52 -12.17
CA VAL A 211 4.40 -1.05 -11.19
C VAL A 211 4.68 0.39 -10.75
N ARG A 212 5.94 0.72 -10.45
CA ARG A 212 6.36 2.08 -10.10
C ARG A 212 6.00 3.09 -11.18
N GLN A 213 6.34 2.78 -12.43
CA GLN A 213 6.04 3.63 -13.58
C GLN A 213 4.52 3.82 -13.74
N TYR A 214 3.74 2.73 -13.64
CA TYR A 214 2.29 2.79 -13.73
C TYR A 214 1.70 3.72 -12.66
N CYS A 215 2.15 3.60 -11.42
CA CYS A 215 1.64 4.41 -10.31
C CYS A 215 2.00 5.89 -10.49
N GLN A 216 3.24 6.17 -10.91
CA GLN A 216 3.67 7.54 -11.20
C GLN A 216 2.84 8.17 -12.33
N ASP A 217 2.65 7.46 -13.44
CA ASP A 217 1.96 7.98 -14.62
C ASP A 217 0.45 8.22 -14.38
N ASN A 218 -0.14 7.45 -13.47
CA ASN A 218 -1.59 7.48 -13.20
C ASN A 218 -1.95 8.06 -11.83
N GLY A 219 -0.97 8.64 -11.09
CA GLY A 219 -1.18 9.24 -9.78
C GLY A 219 -1.75 8.26 -8.75
N LYS A 220 -1.28 7.01 -8.76
CA LYS A 220 -1.72 5.97 -7.81
C LYS A 220 -0.93 6.03 -6.51
N VAL A 221 -1.48 5.40 -5.48
CA VAL A 221 -0.76 5.13 -4.22
C VAL A 221 -0.01 3.81 -4.38
N LEU A 222 1.28 3.81 -4.09
CA LEU A 222 2.18 2.68 -4.21
C LEU A 222 2.87 2.40 -2.87
N PHE A 223 2.62 1.21 -2.32
CA PHE A 223 3.44 0.65 -1.25
C PHE A 223 4.66 -0.07 -1.85
N ASP A 224 5.83 0.53 -1.73
CA ASP A 224 7.04 0.03 -2.37
C ASP A 224 7.80 -0.99 -1.50
N PHE A 225 7.24 -2.19 -1.43
CA PHE A 225 7.79 -3.31 -0.67
C PHE A 225 9.26 -3.61 -1.02
N ALA A 226 9.62 -3.66 -2.31
CA ALA A 226 11.00 -3.93 -2.71
C ALA A 226 11.98 -2.84 -2.28
N ASP A 227 11.54 -1.59 -2.19
CA ASP A 227 12.38 -0.52 -1.69
C ASP A 227 12.61 -0.66 -0.17
N LEU A 228 11.54 -0.91 0.59
CA LEU A 228 11.61 -1.22 2.03
C LEU A 228 12.47 -2.46 2.34
N ASP A 229 12.50 -3.45 1.46
CA ASP A 229 13.43 -4.59 1.61
C ASP A 229 14.89 -4.20 1.37
N ALA A 230 15.15 -3.26 0.45
CA ALA A 230 16.49 -2.98 -0.02
C ALA A 230 17.23 -1.94 0.83
N TRP A 231 16.50 -1.11 1.55
CA TRP A 231 17.05 -0.01 2.35
C TRP A 231 16.94 -0.26 3.84
N TRP A 232 18.09 -0.22 4.51
CA TRP A 232 18.18 -0.32 5.96
C TRP A 232 18.83 0.94 6.53
N GLN A 233 18.27 1.47 7.61
CA GLN A 233 18.86 2.60 8.31
C GLN A 233 19.78 2.07 9.41
N ASP A 234 21.08 2.31 9.27
CA ASP A 234 22.04 1.90 10.28
C ASP A 234 21.82 2.70 11.58
N PRO A 235 21.44 2.05 12.69
CA PRO A 235 21.18 2.75 13.95
C PRO A 235 22.43 3.38 14.57
N SER A 236 23.63 2.95 14.15
CA SER A 236 24.90 3.48 14.66
C SER A 236 25.35 4.78 13.98
N THR A 237 24.94 4.97 12.71
CA THR A 237 25.31 6.14 11.90
C THR A 237 24.12 7.02 11.51
N SER A 238 22.89 6.51 11.69
CA SER A 238 21.64 7.11 11.22
C SER A 238 21.65 7.39 9.71
N GLN A 239 22.38 6.58 8.94
CA GLN A 239 22.44 6.68 7.48
C GLN A 239 21.68 5.52 6.83
N TRP A 240 21.11 5.79 5.66
CA TRP A 240 20.47 4.77 4.83
C TRP A 240 21.51 4.02 4.01
N GLU A 241 21.43 2.70 4.04
CA GLU A 241 22.24 1.77 3.27
C GLU A 241 21.36 0.96 2.33
N GLN A 242 21.70 0.96 1.04
CA GLN A 242 21.00 0.15 0.04
C GLN A 242 21.81 -1.11 -0.28
N ALA A 243 21.16 -2.27 -0.19
CA ALA A 243 21.72 -3.52 -0.68
C ALA A 243 21.43 -3.72 -2.17
N THR A 244 22.46 -4.11 -2.91
CA THR A 244 22.36 -4.40 -4.35
C THR A 244 23.21 -5.63 -4.72
N TYR A 245 22.88 -6.27 -5.85
CA TYR A 245 23.75 -7.23 -6.51
C TYR A 245 23.97 -6.83 -7.98
N SER A 246 25.04 -7.34 -8.61
CA SER A 246 25.31 -7.07 -10.02
C SER A 246 24.73 -8.16 -10.92
N TRP A 247 23.91 -7.77 -11.88
CA TRP A 247 23.39 -8.65 -12.94
C TRP A 247 23.65 -8.03 -14.32
N ASN A 248 24.46 -8.69 -15.15
CA ASN A 248 24.84 -8.19 -16.48
C ASN A 248 25.34 -6.72 -16.48
N GLY A 249 26.05 -6.31 -15.42
CA GLY A 249 26.57 -4.95 -15.27
C GLY A 249 25.56 -3.92 -14.76
N ILE A 250 24.34 -4.34 -14.42
CA ILE A 250 23.30 -3.51 -13.78
C ILE A 250 23.35 -3.76 -12.28
N SER A 251 23.24 -2.69 -11.49
CA SER A 251 23.07 -2.76 -10.04
C SER A 251 21.58 -2.95 -9.74
N VAL A 252 21.21 -4.11 -9.21
CA VAL A 252 19.82 -4.50 -8.93
C VAL A 252 19.62 -4.47 -7.41
N PRO A 253 18.61 -3.75 -6.89
CA PRO A 253 18.25 -3.79 -5.48
C PRO A 253 17.93 -5.22 -5.04
N ARG A 254 18.35 -5.58 -3.83
CA ARG A 254 18.02 -6.84 -3.16
C ARG A 254 17.72 -6.60 -1.70
N GLU A 255 17.13 -7.57 -1.03
CA GLU A 255 16.94 -7.55 0.41
C GLU A 255 18.25 -7.22 1.14
N HIS A 256 18.18 -6.27 2.07
CA HIS A 256 19.29 -5.88 2.90
C HIS A 256 19.73 -7.05 3.79
N PRO A 257 21.04 -7.35 3.93
CA PRO A 257 21.50 -8.47 4.76
C PRO A 257 20.98 -8.45 6.20
N GLU A 258 20.76 -7.26 6.77
CA GLU A 258 20.18 -7.08 8.11
C GLU A 258 18.70 -7.51 8.19
N PHE A 259 18.02 -7.65 7.06
CA PHE A 259 16.65 -8.16 6.99
C PHE A 259 16.56 -9.65 6.67
N SER A 260 17.69 -10.32 6.42
CA SER A 260 17.68 -11.76 6.15
C SER A 260 17.34 -12.56 7.40
N GLY A 261 16.19 -13.22 7.39
CA GLY A 261 15.66 -13.94 8.55
C GLY A 261 14.42 -14.76 8.23
N ASP A 262 13.83 -15.38 9.26
CA ASP A 262 12.60 -16.18 9.16
C ASP A 262 11.78 -16.07 10.44
N GLU A 263 11.68 -14.85 10.97
CA GLU A 263 10.94 -14.54 12.20
C GLU A 263 9.45 -14.30 11.93
N ALA A 264 9.11 -13.70 10.78
CA ALA A 264 7.76 -13.61 10.23
C ALA A 264 7.81 -13.35 8.72
N GLY A 265 6.92 -13.98 7.94
CA GLY A 265 6.78 -13.72 6.50
C GLY A 265 8.09 -13.81 5.69
N HIS A 266 9.02 -14.71 6.05
CA HIS A 266 10.36 -14.87 5.43
C HIS A 266 11.34 -13.71 5.66
N THR A 267 11.23 -12.95 6.75
CA THR A 267 12.18 -11.87 7.08
C THR A 267 12.37 -11.73 8.60
N THR A 268 13.13 -10.71 9.04
CA THR A 268 13.29 -10.35 10.45
C THR A 268 12.16 -9.46 10.98
N TYR A 269 11.97 -9.44 12.30
CA TYR A 269 11.04 -8.51 12.95
C TYR A 269 11.40 -7.03 12.75
N ASP A 270 12.68 -6.71 12.54
CA ASP A 270 13.11 -5.35 12.22
C ASP A 270 12.61 -4.92 10.84
N SER A 271 12.64 -5.81 9.85
CA SER A 271 12.03 -5.56 8.55
C SER A 271 10.51 -5.41 8.64
N CYS A 272 9.84 -6.26 9.44
CA CYS A 272 8.41 -6.14 9.69
C CYS A 272 8.06 -4.77 10.31
N ARG A 273 8.79 -4.32 11.33
CA ARG A 273 8.59 -3.00 11.93
C ARG A 273 8.75 -1.88 10.91
N GLN A 274 9.76 -1.94 10.04
CA GLN A 274 9.94 -0.93 9.01
C GLN A 274 8.71 -0.83 8.10
N LYS A 275 8.18 -1.98 7.66
CA LYS A 275 6.97 -2.04 6.83
C LYS A 275 5.71 -1.59 7.59
N GLY A 276 5.58 -1.95 8.85
CA GLY A 276 4.49 -1.47 9.72
C GLY A 276 4.49 0.06 9.86
N ARG A 277 5.67 0.68 10.00
CA ARG A 277 5.80 2.15 10.06
C ARG A 277 5.39 2.79 8.74
N ALA A 278 5.78 2.18 7.62
CA ALA A 278 5.34 2.61 6.29
C ALA A 278 3.82 2.50 6.10
N VAL A 279 3.18 1.48 6.67
CA VAL A 279 1.71 1.39 6.66
C VAL A 279 1.08 2.54 7.43
N TRP A 280 1.55 2.85 8.64
CA TRP A 280 1.05 4.01 9.40
C TRP A 280 1.24 5.33 8.66
N TRP A 281 2.41 5.53 8.05
CA TRP A 281 2.68 6.71 7.24
C TRP A 281 1.70 6.83 6.07
N MET A 282 1.52 5.75 5.31
CA MET A 282 0.57 5.70 4.20
C MET A 282 -0.84 6.07 4.65
N LEU A 283 -1.32 5.49 5.75
CA LEU A 283 -2.68 5.74 6.22
C LEU A 283 -2.86 7.18 6.73
N ALA A 284 -1.83 7.76 7.35
CA ALA A 284 -1.83 9.18 7.71
C ALA A 284 -1.91 10.09 6.47
N LEU A 285 -1.16 9.78 5.40
CA LEU A 285 -1.27 10.52 4.12
C LEU A 285 -2.68 10.41 3.53
N LEU A 286 -3.28 9.22 3.55
CA LEU A 286 -4.63 9.00 3.04
C LEU A 286 -5.71 9.72 3.87
N ASP A 287 -5.46 9.93 5.16
CA ASP A 287 -6.33 10.73 6.03
C ASP A 287 -6.18 12.25 5.77
N GLY A 288 -5.14 12.66 5.04
CA GLY A 288 -4.91 14.04 4.62
C GLY A 288 -3.70 14.72 5.28
N TRP A 289 -2.83 13.96 5.95
CA TRP A 289 -1.57 14.49 6.44
C TRP A 289 -0.64 14.87 5.28
N GLU A 290 -0.06 16.06 5.35
CA GLU A 290 1.00 16.51 4.46
C GLU A 290 2.29 16.60 5.30
N PRO A 291 3.30 15.73 5.06
CA PRO A 291 4.59 15.82 5.73
C PRO A 291 5.35 17.08 5.27
N ASP A 292 6.07 17.71 6.21
CA ASP A 292 6.83 18.95 6.00
C ASP A 292 8.05 18.79 5.08
#